data_AF-A0A1I2F4V7-F1
#
_entry.id   AF-A0A1I2F4V7-F1
#
_cell.length_a   1.000
_cell.length_b   1.000
_cell.length_c   1.000
_cell.angle_alpha   90.00
_cell.angle_beta   90.00
_cell.angle_gamma   90.00
#
_symmetry.space_group_name_H-M   'P 1'
#
loop_
_entity.id
_entity.type
_entity.pdbx_description
1 polymer ?
#
loop_
_entity_poly.entity_id
_entity_poly.type
_entity_poly.pdbx_seq_one_letter_code
_entity_poly.pdbx_strand_id
1 'polypeptide(L)'
;MKTLEELEEDIRELLILNNRDVNIHNYPDLISNARELGFDTGALAVLVSEVYGKTDWRAYDRIYEQLNASETVARGAFFDKDAKQIIESVKNDLPAQKVIPYIISIISKEPYNFEPRDLTPPDWSSFRNFWMHDEAWQRYQQQVEPVYWCDVKATTLEQIGEISFRKKEEAMEYLENKLYLPPLVTLLTRNVSRTKSFERIFEEEKDLEKRYLTIIYRLNNNLPFRFHGKTYNTVAELLNDGCDSHELFLQMEALYGKGHMHIWLKEVNAEQEKFLTEQNDKNGFLTFLYKVNNQYPYYLNGKRYNSPVQLTEAAKNTGVVWPEIFSAINAGHLQTWFAGLNNQHWNDQLVHGISTITSSGFYSEEEHKLATVQTLINLVDPASPIPSVKAVPESLSFLNTEASKPVEQVIQLRLAGSGFVKVKVQLDEEFEGVSIDKEFIKFYSLVDNNTGEIKLRIQPMMLVKDRIYNVNIVVTSIYEQVHIPVTISVTFPKRAYILEMMKFSAIGALFFMLIISIAPVLYNYPDDVNYFSQDTSISDLPPGFLGFLFTFLLLISGLWYSYRFIKQKYKTNVND
;
A
#
# COMPACT_ATOMS: atom_id res chain seq x y z
N MET A 1 -37.12 -43.47 27.29
CA MET A 1 -37.88 -43.90 28.48
C MET A 1 -37.45 -43.01 29.62
N LYS A 2 -38.37 -42.18 30.11
CA LYS A 2 -38.14 -41.39 31.34
C LYS A 2 -38.12 -42.32 32.55
N THR A 3 -37.40 -41.94 33.61
CA THR A 3 -37.43 -42.67 34.89
C THR A 3 -38.62 -42.22 35.76
N LEU A 4 -38.95 -42.98 36.81
CA LEU A 4 -39.98 -42.57 37.79
C LEU A 4 -39.60 -41.25 38.48
N GLU A 5 -38.32 -41.06 38.78
CA GLU A 5 -37.82 -39.82 39.40
C GLU A 5 -37.96 -38.61 38.47
N GLU A 6 -37.72 -38.78 37.18
CA GLU A 6 -37.95 -37.75 36.16
C GLU A 6 -39.44 -37.41 36.02
N LEU A 7 -40.33 -38.41 36.11
CA LEU A 7 -41.78 -38.18 36.12
C LEU A 7 -42.24 -37.45 37.38
N GLU A 8 -41.71 -37.79 38.56
CA GLU A 8 -42.01 -37.07 39.82
C GLU A 8 -41.53 -35.61 39.76
N GLU A 9 -40.36 -35.33 39.17
CA GLU A 9 -39.88 -33.95 39.02
C GLU A 9 -40.71 -33.17 37.98
N ASP A 10 -41.09 -33.77 36.84
CA ASP A 10 -42.00 -33.13 35.87
C ASP A 10 -43.34 -32.72 36.55
N ILE A 11 -43.91 -33.62 37.34
CA ILE A 11 -45.15 -33.37 38.11
C ILE A 11 -44.93 -32.23 39.11
N ARG A 12 -43.78 -32.23 39.81
CA ARG A 12 -43.43 -31.19 40.78
C ARG A 12 -43.30 -29.83 40.11
N GLU A 13 -42.62 -29.74 38.97
CA GLU A 13 -42.50 -28.51 38.19
C GLU A 13 -43.85 -28.00 37.70
N LEU A 14 -44.72 -28.90 37.22
CA LEU A 14 -46.08 -28.54 36.81
C LEU A 14 -46.94 -28.04 38.00
N LEU A 15 -46.83 -28.68 39.17
CA LEU A 15 -47.51 -28.24 40.38
C LEU A 15 -47.04 -26.86 40.83
N ILE A 16 -45.74 -26.58 40.71
CA ILE A 16 -45.16 -25.26 41.01
C ILE A 16 -45.65 -24.21 40.01
N LEU A 17 -45.52 -24.45 38.70
CA LEU A 17 -45.87 -23.48 37.66
C LEU A 17 -47.38 -23.20 37.54
N ASN A 18 -48.22 -24.08 38.08
CA ASN A 18 -49.67 -23.89 38.10
C ASN A 18 -50.23 -23.61 39.49
N ASN A 19 -49.38 -23.17 40.42
CA ASN A 19 -49.81 -22.75 41.76
C ASN A 19 -50.68 -23.82 42.46
N ARG A 20 -50.15 -25.04 42.57
CA ARG A 20 -50.74 -26.22 43.23
C ARG A 20 -51.83 -26.96 42.49
N ASP A 21 -52.33 -26.43 41.37
CA ASP A 21 -53.38 -27.07 40.61
C ASP A 21 -52.84 -27.67 39.31
N VAL A 22 -52.93 -28.99 39.16
CA VAL A 22 -52.59 -29.67 37.92
C VAL A 22 -53.75 -30.53 37.49
N ASN A 23 -54.46 -30.06 36.46
CA ASN A 23 -55.35 -30.92 35.71
C ASN A 23 -54.52 -31.76 34.73
N ILE A 24 -54.28 -33.04 35.08
CA ILE A 24 -53.49 -33.98 34.28
C ILE A 24 -53.96 -34.10 32.81
N HIS A 25 -55.25 -33.85 32.53
CA HIS A 25 -55.79 -33.88 31.18
C HIS A 25 -55.27 -32.76 30.26
N ASN A 26 -54.74 -31.68 30.84
CA ASN A 26 -54.14 -30.58 30.09
C ASN A 26 -52.69 -30.87 29.65
N TYR A 27 -52.12 -32.03 30.04
CA TYR A 27 -50.74 -32.40 29.79
C TYR A 27 -50.63 -33.78 29.13
N PRO A 28 -50.91 -33.91 27.82
CA PRO A 28 -50.87 -35.19 27.09
C PRO A 28 -49.51 -35.90 27.17
N ASP A 29 -48.41 -35.14 27.18
CA ASP A 29 -47.06 -35.68 27.28
C ASP A 29 -46.78 -36.33 28.64
N LEU A 30 -47.32 -35.74 29.72
CA LEU A 30 -47.24 -36.32 31.06
C LEU A 30 -47.99 -37.66 31.12
N ILE A 31 -49.18 -37.73 30.51
CA ILE A 31 -49.97 -38.97 30.41
C ILE A 31 -49.24 -40.04 29.59
N SER A 32 -48.59 -39.64 28.49
CA SER A 32 -47.81 -40.56 27.65
C SER A 32 -46.61 -41.13 28.42
N ASN A 33 -45.84 -40.28 29.08
CA ASN A 33 -44.66 -40.68 29.86
C ASN A 33 -45.06 -41.59 31.04
N ALA A 34 -46.18 -41.30 31.70
CA ALA A 34 -46.71 -42.13 32.78
C ALA A 34 -47.14 -43.52 32.28
N ARG A 35 -47.77 -43.61 31.09
CA ARG A 35 -48.18 -44.89 30.48
C ARG A 35 -46.99 -45.76 30.08
N GLU A 36 -45.92 -45.17 29.57
CA GLU A 36 -44.67 -45.89 29.27
C GLU A 36 -44.04 -46.53 30.52
N LEU A 37 -44.31 -45.95 31.69
CA LEU A 37 -43.89 -46.44 33.01
C LEU A 37 -44.93 -47.35 33.69
N GLY A 38 -46.05 -47.65 33.02
CA GLY A 38 -47.10 -48.54 33.53
C GLY A 38 -48.15 -47.89 34.43
N PHE A 39 -48.19 -46.56 34.52
CA PHE A 39 -49.23 -45.83 35.26
C PHE A 39 -50.47 -45.60 34.38
N ASP A 40 -51.65 -45.91 34.90
CA ASP A 40 -52.91 -45.42 34.33
C ASP A 40 -53.24 -44.00 34.84
N THR A 41 -54.30 -43.38 34.33
CA THR A 41 -54.68 -42.01 34.71
C THR A 41 -55.08 -41.87 36.19
N GLY A 42 -55.59 -42.94 36.81
CA GLY A 42 -55.94 -42.94 38.24
C GLY A 42 -54.69 -43.04 39.12
N ALA A 43 -53.75 -43.93 38.76
CA ALA A 43 -52.46 -44.06 39.41
C ALA A 43 -51.61 -42.80 39.26
N LEU A 44 -51.68 -42.12 38.11
CA LEU A 44 -51.02 -40.83 37.89
C LEU A 44 -51.58 -39.73 38.80
N ALA A 45 -52.91 -39.68 39.00
CA ALA A 45 -53.53 -38.71 39.92
C ALA A 45 -53.13 -38.95 41.39
N VAL A 46 -52.96 -40.22 41.80
CA VAL A 46 -52.41 -40.58 43.11
C VAL A 46 -50.95 -40.11 43.22
N LEU A 47 -50.13 -40.35 42.19
CA LEU A 47 -48.74 -39.87 42.14
C LEU A 47 -48.64 -38.34 42.22
N VAL A 48 -49.52 -37.59 41.54
CA VAL A 48 -49.60 -36.13 41.68
C VAL A 48 -49.89 -35.72 43.11
N SER A 49 -50.81 -36.40 43.79
CA SER A 49 -51.14 -36.13 45.19
C SER A 49 -49.98 -36.46 46.15
N GLU A 50 -49.23 -37.52 45.87
CA GLU A 50 -48.04 -37.89 46.64
C GLU A 50 -46.90 -36.88 46.44
N VAL A 51 -46.63 -36.46 45.20
CA VAL A 51 -45.63 -35.43 44.90
C VAL A 51 -46.00 -34.10 45.53
N TYR A 52 -47.29 -33.74 45.52
CA TYR A 52 -47.81 -32.57 46.22
C TYR A 52 -47.50 -32.62 47.73
N GLY A 53 -47.78 -33.76 48.38
CA GLY A 53 -47.53 -33.97 49.80
C GLY A 53 -46.05 -34.00 50.20
N LYS A 54 -45.16 -34.40 49.28
CA LYS A 54 -43.70 -34.41 49.47
C LYS A 54 -43.04 -33.04 49.23
N THR A 55 -43.72 -32.08 48.60
CA THR A 55 -43.16 -30.77 48.23
C THR A 55 -43.20 -29.80 49.41
N ASP A 56 -42.08 -29.12 49.71
CA ASP A 56 -42.07 -28.05 50.73
C ASP A 56 -42.64 -26.76 50.15
N TRP A 57 -43.86 -26.44 50.56
CA TRP A 57 -44.61 -25.30 50.08
C TRP A 57 -44.31 -23.97 50.80
N ARG A 58 -43.57 -23.98 51.91
CA ARG A 58 -43.40 -22.80 52.78
C ARG A 58 -42.75 -21.60 52.10
N ALA A 59 -41.77 -21.84 51.21
CA ALA A 59 -41.12 -20.78 50.45
C ALA A 59 -42.06 -20.23 49.37
N TYR A 60 -42.82 -21.10 48.71
CA TYR A 60 -43.79 -20.75 47.68
C TYR A 60 -44.99 -19.97 48.24
N ASP A 61 -45.48 -20.31 49.44
CA ASP A 61 -46.50 -19.55 50.17
C ASP A 61 -46.01 -18.14 50.49
N ARG A 62 -44.78 -18.01 51.02
CA ARG A 62 -44.19 -16.70 51.34
C ARG A 62 -44.05 -15.81 50.11
N ILE A 63 -43.68 -16.38 48.96
CA ILE A 63 -43.65 -15.64 47.68
C ILE A 63 -45.06 -15.14 47.33
N TYR A 64 -46.07 -16.01 47.40
CA TYR A 64 -47.45 -15.66 47.06
C TYR A 64 -48.05 -14.60 48.01
N GLU A 65 -47.79 -14.72 49.31
CA GLU A 65 -48.21 -13.73 50.32
C GLU A 65 -47.58 -12.35 50.07
N GLN A 66 -46.28 -12.31 49.74
CA GLN A 66 -45.61 -11.05 49.44
C GLN A 66 -46.09 -10.41 48.13
N LEU A 67 -46.41 -11.23 47.12
CA LEU A 67 -47.04 -10.73 45.88
C LEU A 67 -48.42 -10.13 46.16
N ASN A 68 -49.26 -10.81 46.97
CA ASN A 68 -50.57 -10.31 47.36
C ASN A 68 -50.52 -9.05 48.24
N ALA A 69 -49.53 -8.97 49.13
CA ALA A 69 -49.32 -7.80 50.00
C ALA A 69 -48.62 -6.63 49.28
N SER A 70 -48.16 -6.81 48.04
CA SER A 70 -47.41 -5.80 47.32
C SER A 70 -48.31 -4.68 46.80
N GLU A 71 -48.02 -3.46 47.26
CA GLU A 71 -48.71 -2.25 46.79
C GLU A 71 -48.44 -1.97 45.30
N THR A 72 -47.27 -2.36 44.76
CA THR A 72 -46.99 -2.21 43.33
C THR A 72 -47.86 -3.16 42.51
N VAL A 73 -47.99 -4.41 42.94
CA VAL A 73 -48.86 -5.41 42.30
C VAL A 73 -50.32 -4.97 42.35
N ALA A 74 -50.79 -4.46 43.49
CA ALA A 74 -52.15 -3.92 43.63
C ALA A 74 -52.42 -2.71 42.71
N ARG A 75 -51.38 -1.92 42.38
CA ARG A 75 -51.46 -0.82 41.41
C ARG A 75 -51.29 -1.26 39.96
N GLY A 76 -50.97 -2.53 39.74
CA GLY A 76 -50.90 -3.14 38.43
C GLY A 76 -49.51 -3.24 37.80
N ALA A 77 -48.45 -3.14 38.60
CA ALA A 77 -47.08 -3.21 38.12
C ALA A 77 -46.20 -4.08 39.01
N PHE A 78 -45.22 -4.74 38.40
CA PHE A 78 -44.22 -5.54 39.10
C PHE A 78 -42.83 -5.29 38.48
N PHE A 79 -41.90 -4.88 39.33
CA PHE A 79 -40.56 -4.44 38.92
C PHE A 79 -39.46 -5.39 39.44
N ASP A 80 -38.28 -5.31 38.83
CA ASP A 80 -37.08 -6.06 39.28
C ASP A 80 -36.76 -5.86 40.77
N LYS A 81 -36.98 -4.65 41.32
CA LYS A 81 -36.80 -4.37 42.76
C LYS A 81 -37.75 -5.18 43.64
N ASP A 82 -38.98 -5.40 43.18
CA ASP A 82 -40.01 -6.14 43.90
C ASP A 82 -39.66 -7.64 43.88
N ALA A 83 -39.23 -8.13 42.70
CA ALA A 83 -38.70 -9.48 42.55
C ALA A 83 -37.47 -9.74 43.44
N LYS A 84 -36.50 -8.81 43.48
CA LYS A 84 -35.30 -8.93 44.32
C LYS A 84 -35.63 -9.02 45.80
N GLN A 85 -36.58 -8.22 46.27
CA GLN A 85 -37.04 -8.29 47.66
C GLN A 85 -37.64 -9.66 47.99
N ILE A 86 -38.48 -10.18 47.09
CA ILE A 86 -39.09 -11.51 47.26
C ILE A 86 -38.03 -12.60 47.23
N ILE A 87 -37.13 -12.60 46.25
CA ILE A 87 -36.03 -13.57 46.11
C ILE A 87 -35.15 -13.58 47.36
N GLU A 88 -34.78 -12.41 47.87
CA GLU A 88 -33.94 -12.28 49.06
C GLU A 88 -34.62 -12.86 50.31
N SER A 89 -35.95 -12.72 50.42
CA SER A 89 -36.73 -13.22 51.56
C SER A 89 -36.83 -14.74 51.65
N VAL A 90 -36.63 -15.45 50.53
CA VAL A 90 -36.70 -16.92 50.43
C VAL A 90 -35.37 -17.56 50.06
N LYS A 91 -34.27 -16.79 49.95
CA LYS A 91 -32.97 -17.26 49.47
C LYS A 91 -32.40 -18.46 50.23
N ASN A 92 -32.74 -18.58 51.51
CA ASN A 92 -32.27 -19.67 52.38
C ASN A 92 -33.08 -20.96 52.18
N ASP A 93 -34.28 -20.84 51.59
CA ASP A 93 -35.23 -21.94 51.42
C ASP A 93 -35.36 -22.38 49.94
N LEU A 94 -35.16 -21.47 48.97
CA LEU A 94 -35.31 -21.74 47.54
C LEU A 94 -34.28 -20.96 46.69
N PRO A 95 -33.58 -21.60 45.73
CA PRO A 95 -32.62 -20.92 44.87
C PRO A 95 -33.33 -20.01 43.85
N ALA A 96 -32.68 -18.89 43.49
CA ALA A 96 -33.23 -17.89 42.58
C ALA A 96 -33.70 -18.47 41.22
N GLN A 97 -33.02 -19.51 40.72
CA GLN A 97 -33.37 -20.20 39.47
C GLN A 97 -34.77 -20.85 39.53
N LYS A 98 -35.25 -21.23 40.71
CA LYS A 98 -36.61 -21.79 40.91
C LYS A 98 -37.63 -20.71 41.30
N VAL A 99 -37.19 -19.64 41.97
CA VAL A 99 -38.05 -18.52 42.39
C VAL A 99 -38.54 -17.68 41.21
N ILE A 100 -37.64 -17.34 40.27
CA ILE A 100 -37.95 -16.44 39.15
C ILE A 100 -39.07 -17.00 38.25
N PRO A 101 -38.99 -18.25 37.74
CA PRO A 101 -40.06 -18.82 36.92
C PRO A 101 -41.39 -18.92 37.66
N TYR A 102 -41.35 -19.20 38.98
CA TYR A 102 -42.56 -19.27 39.80
C TYR A 102 -43.26 -17.91 39.93
N ILE A 103 -42.52 -16.85 40.25
CA ILE A 103 -43.08 -15.50 40.30
C ILE A 103 -43.67 -15.11 38.93
N ILE A 104 -42.94 -15.36 37.83
CA ILE A 104 -43.43 -15.12 36.46
C ILE A 104 -44.73 -15.88 36.20
N SER A 105 -44.79 -17.16 36.59
CA SER A 105 -45.98 -17.99 36.40
C SER A 105 -47.21 -17.47 37.16
N ILE A 106 -47.02 -16.84 38.33
CA ILE A 106 -48.10 -16.23 39.10
C ILE A 106 -48.55 -14.91 38.46
N ILE A 107 -47.61 -13.99 38.17
CA ILE A 107 -47.97 -12.64 37.70
C ILE A 107 -48.51 -12.65 36.27
N SER A 108 -48.15 -13.64 35.45
CA SER A 108 -48.63 -13.76 34.06
C SER A 108 -50.02 -14.41 33.94
N LYS A 109 -50.53 -15.04 35.00
CA LYS A 109 -51.84 -15.71 35.04
C LYS A 109 -52.86 -14.89 35.82
N GLU A 110 -54.13 -15.33 35.78
CA GLU A 110 -55.17 -14.74 36.61
C GLU A 110 -54.84 -14.90 38.10
N PRO A 111 -55.09 -13.87 38.93
CA PRO A 111 -55.84 -12.65 38.63
C PRO A 111 -55.01 -11.47 38.10
N TYR A 112 -53.69 -11.59 37.96
CA TYR A 112 -52.81 -10.44 37.69
C TYR A 112 -52.66 -10.11 36.21
N ASN A 113 -52.50 -11.11 35.33
CA ASN A 113 -52.40 -10.95 33.88
C ASN A 113 -51.38 -9.88 33.43
N PHE A 114 -50.19 -9.85 34.04
CA PHE A 114 -49.14 -8.91 33.67
C PHE A 114 -48.38 -9.39 32.43
N GLU A 115 -48.09 -8.44 31.54
CA GLU A 115 -47.25 -8.68 30.36
C GLU A 115 -45.92 -7.91 30.51
N PRO A 116 -44.80 -8.45 30.00
CA PRO A 116 -43.54 -7.72 29.95
C PRO A 116 -43.62 -6.55 28.95
N ARG A 117 -43.35 -5.34 29.43
CA ARG A 117 -43.32 -4.07 28.69
C ARG A 117 -41.92 -3.46 28.70
N ASP A 118 -41.72 -2.36 27.97
CA ASP A 118 -40.47 -1.54 27.88
C ASP A 118 -39.38 -2.04 26.90
N LEU A 119 -39.04 -3.34 26.86
CA LEU A 119 -38.03 -3.88 25.93
C LEU A 119 -38.64 -4.51 24.65
N THR A 120 -37.96 -4.36 23.51
CA THR A 120 -38.29 -5.03 22.23
C THR A 120 -37.09 -5.86 21.75
N PRO A 121 -37.18 -7.20 21.63
CA PRO A 121 -38.34 -8.05 21.96
C PRO A 121 -38.56 -8.16 23.49
N PRO A 122 -39.79 -8.46 23.95
CA PRO A 122 -40.07 -8.64 25.38
C PRO A 122 -39.35 -9.88 25.94
N ASP A 123 -38.71 -9.73 27.11
CA ASP A 123 -38.11 -10.84 27.86
C ASP A 123 -39.14 -11.44 28.83
N TRP A 124 -39.64 -12.61 28.48
CA TRP A 124 -40.61 -13.38 29.26
C TRP A 124 -39.99 -14.23 30.37
N SER A 125 -38.66 -14.26 30.45
CA SER A 125 -37.90 -15.15 31.34
C SER A 125 -37.28 -14.42 32.54
N SER A 126 -37.39 -13.09 32.59
CA SER A 126 -36.80 -12.28 33.66
C SER A 126 -37.63 -11.04 33.99
N PHE A 127 -37.21 -10.33 35.03
CA PHE A 127 -37.81 -9.05 35.45
C PHE A 127 -37.08 -7.82 34.90
N ARG A 128 -36.31 -8.00 33.79
CA ARG A 128 -35.68 -6.88 33.07
C ARG A 128 -36.71 -5.98 32.41
N ASN A 129 -37.79 -6.57 31.90
CA ASN A 129 -38.99 -5.84 31.48
C ASN A 129 -39.78 -5.33 32.69
N PHE A 130 -40.57 -4.27 32.49
CA PHE A 130 -41.61 -3.92 33.44
C PHE A 130 -42.82 -4.80 33.23
N TRP A 131 -43.21 -5.56 34.25
CA TRP A 131 -44.38 -6.42 34.17
C TRP A 131 -45.60 -5.61 34.58
N MET A 132 -46.51 -5.32 33.65
CA MET A 132 -47.69 -4.48 33.92
C MET A 132 -48.91 -5.01 33.18
N HIS A 133 -50.10 -4.78 33.73
CA HIS A 133 -51.33 -4.89 32.95
C HIS A 133 -51.56 -3.63 32.09
N ASP A 134 -52.44 -3.74 31.10
CA ASP A 134 -52.65 -2.71 30.08
C ASP A 134 -52.98 -1.32 30.62
N GLU A 135 -53.84 -1.23 31.64
CA GLU A 135 -54.25 0.08 32.18
C GLU A 135 -53.13 0.73 33.01
N ALA A 136 -52.30 -0.06 33.70
CA ALA A 136 -51.11 0.45 34.38
C ALA A 136 -50.06 0.91 33.36
N TRP A 137 -49.89 0.17 32.26
CA TRP A 137 -49.00 0.55 31.18
C TRP A 137 -49.43 1.87 30.51
N GLN A 138 -50.72 2.04 30.20
CA GLN A 138 -51.24 3.29 29.66
C GLN A 138 -51.05 4.47 30.62
N ARG A 139 -51.33 4.29 31.92
CA ARG A 139 -51.09 5.32 32.95
C ARG A 139 -49.60 5.66 33.08
N TYR A 140 -48.74 4.65 33.01
CA TYR A 140 -47.28 4.83 33.05
C TYR A 140 -46.79 5.63 31.84
N GLN A 141 -47.27 5.31 30.64
CA GLN A 141 -46.96 6.06 29.42
C GLN A 141 -47.44 7.51 29.48
N GLN A 142 -48.60 7.76 30.11
CA GLN A 142 -49.13 9.12 30.33
C GLN A 142 -48.35 9.94 31.37
N GLN A 143 -47.50 9.30 32.20
CA GLN A 143 -46.68 9.94 33.23
C GLN A 143 -45.25 10.26 32.78
N VAL A 144 -44.84 9.86 31.57
CA VAL A 144 -43.54 10.28 31.01
C VAL A 144 -43.69 11.72 30.53
N GLU A 145 -43.23 12.68 31.35
CA GLU A 145 -43.25 14.08 30.96
C GLU A 145 -42.42 14.28 29.69
N PRO A 146 -43.01 14.86 28.65
CA PRO A 146 -42.28 15.15 27.42
C PRO A 146 -41.25 16.25 27.68
N VAL A 147 -40.05 16.07 27.14
CA VAL A 147 -39.00 17.08 27.17
C VAL A 147 -39.00 17.86 25.87
N TYR A 148 -38.45 19.08 25.88
CA TYR A 148 -38.26 19.88 24.68
C TYR A 148 -36.77 19.89 24.32
N TRP A 149 -36.47 19.57 23.06
CA TRP A 149 -35.13 19.61 22.49
C TRP A 149 -35.17 20.35 21.16
N CYS A 150 -34.36 21.40 21.00
CA CYS A 150 -34.38 22.29 19.82
C CYS A 150 -35.81 22.73 19.46
N ASP A 151 -36.58 23.17 20.46
CA ASP A 151 -37.99 23.59 20.37
C ASP A 151 -38.98 22.52 19.85
N VAL A 152 -38.58 21.24 19.85
CA VAL A 152 -39.44 20.12 19.47
C VAL A 152 -39.65 19.18 20.66
N LYS A 153 -40.90 18.75 20.83
CA LYS A 153 -41.30 17.82 21.89
C LYS A 153 -40.74 16.42 21.62
N ALA A 154 -40.08 15.82 22.61
CA ALA A 154 -39.56 14.46 22.59
C ALA A 154 -40.03 13.68 23.83
N THR A 155 -40.34 12.42 23.63
CA THR A 155 -40.78 11.45 24.66
C THR A 155 -39.83 10.27 24.82
N THR A 156 -38.87 10.13 23.89
CA THR A 156 -37.84 9.09 23.93
C THR A 156 -36.47 9.67 23.55
N LEU A 157 -35.39 8.95 23.87
CA LEU A 157 -34.05 9.37 23.47
C LEU A 157 -33.85 9.29 21.96
N GLU A 158 -34.47 8.31 21.33
CA GLU A 158 -34.41 8.09 19.90
C GLU A 158 -35.01 9.29 19.14
N GLN A 159 -36.10 9.87 19.66
CA GLN A 159 -36.69 11.11 19.15
C GLN A 159 -35.76 12.31 19.33
N ILE A 160 -35.05 12.43 20.46
CA ILE A 160 -34.01 13.46 20.61
C ILE A 160 -32.90 13.28 19.55
N GLY A 161 -32.48 12.03 19.29
CA GLY A 161 -31.53 11.71 18.23
C GLY A 161 -32.03 12.15 16.85
N GLU A 162 -33.28 11.83 16.49
CA GLU A 162 -33.90 12.24 15.21
C GLU A 162 -34.04 13.75 15.06
N ILE A 163 -34.45 14.44 16.13
CA ILE A 163 -34.55 15.90 16.16
C ILE A 163 -33.16 16.50 15.96
N SER A 164 -32.16 16.00 16.69
CA SER A 164 -30.76 16.47 16.60
C SER A 164 -30.21 16.27 15.19
N PHE A 165 -30.51 15.11 14.60
CA PHE A 165 -30.16 14.83 13.22
C PHE A 165 -30.80 15.87 12.30
N ARG A 166 -32.13 16.04 12.32
CA ARG A 166 -32.85 16.98 11.42
C ARG A 166 -32.39 18.43 11.59
N LYS A 167 -32.17 18.88 12.83
CA LYS A 167 -31.78 20.26 13.19
C LYS A 167 -30.32 20.30 13.63
N LYS A 168 -29.40 19.99 12.72
CA LYS A 168 -27.97 19.80 13.04
C LYS A 168 -27.39 21.03 13.74
N GLU A 169 -27.57 22.21 13.18
CA GLU A 169 -26.94 23.45 13.64
C GLU A 169 -27.40 23.80 15.06
N GLU A 170 -28.72 23.80 15.30
CA GLU A 170 -29.30 24.03 16.63
C GLU A 170 -28.85 22.97 17.64
N ALA A 171 -28.82 21.70 17.23
CA ALA A 171 -28.40 20.61 18.12
C ALA A 171 -26.92 20.71 18.48
N MET A 172 -26.06 21.13 17.56
CA MET A 172 -24.64 21.34 17.84
C MET A 172 -24.44 22.43 18.89
N GLU A 173 -25.16 23.56 18.81
CA GLU A 173 -25.09 24.62 19.82
C GLU A 173 -25.45 24.10 21.22
N TYR A 174 -26.52 23.30 21.34
CA TYR A 174 -26.93 22.72 22.62
C TYR A 174 -25.91 21.69 23.13
N LEU A 175 -25.20 21.00 22.24
CA LEU A 175 -24.19 19.99 22.57
C LEU A 175 -22.79 20.57 22.80
N GLU A 176 -22.62 21.89 22.71
CA GLU A 176 -21.43 22.56 23.23
C GLU A 176 -21.36 22.46 24.76
N ASN A 177 -22.52 22.49 25.41
CA ASN A 177 -22.63 22.57 26.86
C ASN A 177 -23.28 21.31 27.46
N LYS A 178 -22.53 20.64 28.33
CA LYS A 178 -22.96 19.42 29.04
C LYS A 178 -24.18 19.60 29.95
N LEU A 179 -24.67 20.83 30.17
CA LEU A 179 -25.82 21.10 31.02
C LEU A 179 -27.17 20.83 30.33
N TYR A 180 -27.21 20.69 29.00
CA TYR A 180 -28.48 20.53 28.28
C TYR A 180 -28.93 19.07 28.18
N LEU A 181 -28.11 18.17 27.62
CA LEU A 181 -28.55 16.80 27.31
C LEU A 181 -28.68 15.87 28.54
N PRO A 182 -27.70 15.75 29.46
CA PRO A 182 -27.76 14.80 30.57
C PRO A 182 -28.98 14.91 31.49
N PRO A 183 -29.48 16.12 31.84
CA PRO A 183 -30.73 16.24 32.59
C PRO A 183 -31.93 15.64 31.85
N LEU A 184 -32.02 15.84 30.53
CA LEU A 184 -33.10 15.28 29.71
C LEU A 184 -33.01 13.76 29.61
N VAL A 185 -31.78 13.21 29.50
CA VAL A 185 -31.57 11.76 29.54
C VAL A 185 -32.06 11.17 30.86
N THR A 186 -31.76 11.84 31.97
CA THR A 186 -32.22 11.42 33.30
C THR A 186 -33.75 11.47 33.42
N LEU A 187 -34.38 12.52 32.91
CA LEU A 187 -35.84 12.68 32.94
C LEU A 187 -36.56 11.60 32.12
N LEU A 188 -36.09 11.35 30.90
CA LEU A 188 -36.71 10.40 29.98
C LEU A 188 -36.47 8.93 30.35
N THR A 189 -35.30 8.60 30.92
CA THR A 189 -34.93 7.19 31.18
C THR A 189 -34.95 6.80 32.65
N ARG A 190 -34.97 7.78 33.56
CA ARG A 190 -34.83 7.59 35.02
C ARG A 190 -33.60 6.74 35.40
N ASN A 191 -32.58 6.71 34.53
CA ASN A 191 -31.40 5.85 34.65
C ASN A 191 -30.12 6.69 34.72
N VAL A 192 -29.57 6.80 35.94
CA VAL A 192 -28.34 7.57 36.22
C VAL A 192 -27.13 6.99 35.49
N SER A 193 -27.04 5.67 35.34
CA SER A 193 -25.93 5.03 34.61
C SER A 193 -25.94 5.39 33.13
N ARG A 194 -27.14 5.49 32.53
CA ARG A 194 -27.31 5.93 31.14
C ARG A 194 -26.93 7.40 31.00
N THR A 195 -27.32 8.27 31.94
CA THR A 195 -26.89 9.68 31.96
C THR A 195 -25.38 9.83 32.03
N LYS A 196 -24.71 9.11 32.93
CA LYS A 196 -23.24 9.16 33.08
C LYS A 196 -22.51 8.79 31.78
N SER A 197 -23.06 7.87 31.00
CA SER A 197 -22.47 7.47 29.71
C SER A 197 -22.46 8.62 28.69
N PHE A 198 -23.43 9.53 28.75
CA PHE A 198 -23.47 10.73 27.93
C PHE A 198 -22.58 11.83 28.49
N GLU A 199 -22.57 12.05 29.81
CA GLU A 199 -21.67 13.02 30.46
C GLU A 199 -20.21 12.76 30.11
N ARG A 200 -19.81 11.48 30.15
CA ARG A 200 -18.47 11.03 29.78
C ARG A 200 -18.07 11.44 28.35
N ILE A 201 -19.00 11.44 27.39
CA ILE A 201 -18.71 11.88 26.01
C ILE A 201 -18.27 13.36 25.98
N PHE A 202 -18.88 14.23 26.80
CA PHE A 202 -18.50 15.65 26.89
C PHE A 202 -17.12 15.85 27.53
N GLU A 203 -16.70 14.94 28.40
CA GLU A 203 -15.41 14.98 29.08
C GLU A 203 -14.28 14.44 28.20
N GLU A 204 -14.55 13.39 27.42
CA GLU A 204 -13.56 12.69 26.60
C GLU A 204 -13.38 13.31 25.22
N GLU A 205 -14.46 13.69 24.53
CA GLU A 205 -14.40 14.20 23.15
C GLU A 205 -14.46 15.74 23.12
N LYS A 206 -13.36 16.36 22.70
CA LYS A 206 -13.20 17.82 22.64
C LYS A 206 -13.65 18.40 21.30
N ASP A 207 -13.60 17.61 20.23
CA ASP A 207 -14.08 18.04 18.93
C ASP A 207 -15.62 18.04 18.91
N LEU A 208 -16.22 19.21 18.65
CA LEU A 208 -17.67 19.39 18.71
C LEU A 208 -18.40 18.52 17.68
N GLU A 209 -17.87 18.37 16.47
CA GLU A 209 -18.52 17.60 15.41
C GLU A 209 -18.46 16.10 15.74
N LYS A 210 -17.32 15.61 16.23
CA LYS A 210 -17.21 14.21 16.71
C LYS A 210 -18.11 13.93 17.90
N ARG A 211 -18.17 14.87 18.85
CA ARG A 211 -19.04 14.77 20.02
C ARG A 211 -20.51 14.69 19.57
N TYR A 212 -20.92 15.59 18.68
CA TYR A 212 -22.24 15.59 18.07
C TYR A 212 -22.55 14.24 17.42
N LEU A 213 -21.70 13.74 16.52
CA LEU A 213 -21.90 12.45 15.85
C LEU A 213 -22.00 11.28 16.84
N THR A 214 -21.14 11.25 17.85
CA THR A 214 -21.16 10.19 18.88
C THR A 214 -22.47 10.21 19.66
N ILE A 215 -22.92 11.41 20.05
CA ILE A 215 -24.16 11.59 20.81
C ILE A 215 -25.37 11.19 19.97
N ILE A 216 -25.50 11.66 18.72
CA ILE A 216 -26.70 11.38 17.92
C ILE A 216 -26.85 9.88 17.61
N TYR A 217 -25.76 9.19 17.26
CA TYR A 217 -25.84 7.77 16.93
C TYR A 217 -26.03 6.90 18.18
N ARG A 218 -25.53 7.35 19.34
CA ARG A 218 -25.82 6.70 20.63
C ARG A 218 -27.26 6.93 21.10
N LEU A 219 -27.85 8.08 20.78
CA LEU A 219 -29.25 8.38 21.05
C LEU A 219 -30.18 7.58 20.15
N ASN A 220 -29.83 7.42 18.87
CA ASN A 220 -30.57 6.62 17.90
C ASN A 220 -29.61 5.93 16.93
N ASN A 221 -29.45 4.62 17.10
CA ASN A 221 -28.55 3.81 16.28
C ASN A 221 -29.14 3.46 14.91
N ASN A 222 -30.36 3.85 14.58
CA ASN A 222 -30.95 3.63 13.25
C ASN A 222 -30.75 4.83 12.30
N LEU A 223 -30.05 5.88 12.74
CA LEU A 223 -29.84 7.07 11.92
C LEU A 223 -28.88 6.81 10.75
N PRO A 224 -29.22 7.29 9.54
CA PRO A 224 -28.34 7.17 8.38
C PRO A 224 -27.14 8.10 8.47
N PHE A 225 -26.07 7.78 7.74
CA PHE A 225 -24.95 8.68 7.55
C PHE A 225 -25.32 9.83 6.62
N ARG A 226 -24.91 11.05 6.93
CA ARG A 226 -25.06 12.21 6.04
C ARG A 226 -23.80 12.46 5.24
N PHE A 227 -23.97 12.52 3.93
CA PHE A 227 -22.91 12.88 3.01
C PHE A 227 -23.49 13.71 1.87
N HIS A 228 -22.90 14.87 1.59
CA HIS A 228 -23.27 15.75 0.48
C HIS A 228 -24.79 16.05 0.38
N GLY A 229 -25.44 16.34 1.50
CA GLY A 229 -26.88 16.65 1.56
C GLY A 229 -27.81 15.45 1.39
N LYS A 230 -27.28 14.24 1.18
CA LYS A 230 -28.02 12.98 1.11
C LYS A 230 -27.79 12.14 2.37
N THR A 231 -28.63 11.13 2.56
CA THR A 231 -28.58 10.19 3.69
C THR A 231 -28.41 8.76 3.21
N TYR A 232 -27.56 7.97 3.87
CA TYR A 232 -27.20 6.61 3.48
C TYR A 232 -27.38 5.65 4.66
N ASN A 233 -28.12 4.56 4.45
CA ASN A 233 -28.39 3.57 5.50
C ASN A 233 -27.29 2.50 5.56
N THR A 234 -26.52 2.33 4.48
CA THR A 234 -25.46 1.32 4.39
C THR A 234 -24.15 1.93 3.90
N VAL A 235 -23.02 1.35 4.33
CA VAL A 235 -21.69 1.75 3.85
C VAL A 235 -21.54 1.56 2.35
N ALA A 236 -22.13 0.50 1.78
CA ALA A 236 -22.03 0.24 0.35
C ALA A 236 -22.71 1.35 -0.48
N GLU A 237 -23.91 1.80 -0.08
CA GLU A 237 -24.59 2.93 -0.74
C GLU A 237 -23.75 4.22 -0.63
N LEU A 238 -23.21 4.49 0.56
CA LEU A 238 -22.37 5.66 0.82
C LEU A 238 -21.11 5.67 -0.06
N LEU A 239 -20.38 4.55 -0.11
CA LEU A 239 -19.14 4.44 -0.86
C LEU A 239 -19.37 4.38 -2.37
N ASN A 240 -20.51 3.84 -2.84
CA ASN A 240 -20.90 3.92 -4.25
C ASN A 240 -20.99 5.39 -4.70
N ASP A 241 -21.77 6.22 -4.00
CA ASP A 241 -21.91 7.64 -4.33
C ASP A 241 -20.60 8.42 -4.09
N GLY A 242 -19.85 8.08 -3.04
CA GLY A 242 -18.49 8.61 -2.80
C GLY A 242 -17.50 8.33 -3.94
N CYS A 243 -17.67 7.21 -4.66
CA CYS A 243 -16.81 6.82 -5.78
C CYS A 243 -17.32 7.28 -7.15
N ASP A 244 -18.39 8.08 -7.21
CA ASP A 244 -18.93 8.55 -8.49
C ASP A 244 -18.03 9.61 -9.14
N SER A 245 -17.39 10.46 -8.34
CA SER A 245 -16.48 11.51 -8.81
C SER A 245 -15.27 11.68 -7.91
N HIS A 246 -14.19 12.27 -8.45
CA HIS A 246 -12.98 12.54 -7.68
C HIS A 246 -13.22 13.48 -6.49
N GLU A 247 -14.09 14.47 -6.66
CA GLU A 247 -14.40 15.43 -5.59
C GLU A 247 -15.11 14.73 -4.42
N LEU A 248 -16.11 13.90 -4.71
CA LEU A 248 -16.82 13.13 -3.70
C LEU A 248 -15.87 12.13 -3.01
N PHE A 249 -14.96 11.51 -3.77
CA PHE A 249 -13.96 10.59 -3.23
C PHE A 249 -13.05 11.30 -2.21
N LEU A 250 -12.55 12.49 -2.52
CA LEU A 250 -11.72 13.28 -1.61
C LEU A 250 -12.49 13.75 -0.37
N GLN A 251 -13.76 14.15 -0.53
CA GLN A 251 -14.60 14.49 0.62
C GLN A 251 -14.81 13.28 1.53
N MET A 252 -15.00 12.10 0.94
CA MET A 252 -15.15 10.85 1.67
C MET A 252 -13.87 10.46 2.42
N GLU A 253 -12.72 10.56 1.77
CA GLU A 253 -11.39 10.38 2.37
C GLU A 253 -11.20 11.34 3.57
N ALA A 254 -11.60 12.60 3.43
CA ALA A 254 -11.49 13.59 4.50
C ALA A 254 -12.41 13.27 5.70
N LEU A 255 -13.63 12.78 5.47
CA LEU A 255 -14.54 12.35 6.54
C LEU A 255 -14.01 11.10 7.26
N TYR A 256 -13.42 10.16 6.51
CA TYR A 256 -12.74 9.00 7.08
C TYR A 256 -11.55 9.43 7.94
N GLY A 257 -10.72 10.33 7.44
CA GLY A 257 -9.56 10.83 8.18
C GLY A 257 -9.91 11.63 9.43
N LYS A 258 -11.07 12.29 9.44
CA LYS A 258 -11.66 12.89 10.63
C LYS A 258 -12.30 11.88 11.58
N GLY A 259 -12.41 10.61 11.22
CA GLY A 259 -12.99 9.55 12.05
C GLY A 259 -14.52 9.56 12.12
N HIS A 260 -15.21 10.30 11.25
CA HIS A 260 -16.67 10.41 11.28
C HIS A 260 -17.33 9.06 10.96
N MET A 261 -16.76 8.30 10.01
CA MET A 261 -17.23 6.96 9.67
C MET A 261 -17.01 5.97 10.82
N HIS A 262 -15.88 6.08 11.52
CA HIS A 262 -15.60 5.23 12.67
C HIS A 262 -16.64 5.39 13.77
N ILE A 263 -17.05 6.64 14.05
CA ILE A 263 -18.10 6.93 15.04
C ILE A 263 -19.43 6.32 14.59
N TRP A 264 -19.83 6.56 13.33
CA TRP A 264 -21.08 6.02 12.81
C TRP A 264 -21.11 4.50 12.89
N LEU A 265 -20.08 3.82 12.38
CA LEU A 265 -20.04 2.36 12.33
C LEU A 265 -19.96 1.71 13.71
N LYS A 266 -19.22 2.31 14.66
CA LYS A 266 -19.14 1.82 16.04
C LYS A 266 -20.48 1.86 16.77
N GLU A 267 -21.26 2.92 16.57
CA GLU A 267 -22.53 3.11 17.29
C GLU A 267 -23.71 2.43 16.57
N VAL A 268 -23.65 2.31 15.22
CA VAL A 268 -24.78 1.82 14.40
C VAL A 268 -24.60 0.38 13.92
N ASN A 269 -23.38 -0.05 13.58
CA ASN A 269 -23.18 -1.33 12.89
C ASN A 269 -21.84 -2.00 13.25
N ALA A 270 -21.82 -2.71 14.38
CA ALA A 270 -20.66 -3.45 14.88
C ALA A 270 -20.15 -4.52 13.89
N GLU A 271 -21.00 -5.07 13.02
CA GLU A 271 -20.56 -6.05 12.01
C GLU A 271 -19.71 -5.42 10.90
N GLN A 272 -19.99 -4.16 10.53
CA GLN A 272 -19.21 -3.43 9.52
C GLN A 272 -18.02 -2.68 10.12
N GLU A 273 -18.01 -2.50 11.45
CA GLU A 273 -16.84 -1.98 12.18
C GLU A 273 -15.57 -2.78 11.87
N LYS A 274 -15.68 -4.11 11.66
CA LYS A 274 -14.54 -4.98 11.32
C LYS A 274 -13.78 -4.58 10.04
N PHE A 275 -14.42 -3.80 9.17
CA PHE A 275 -13.79 -3.32 7.93
C PHE A 275 -12.94 -2.08 8.16
N LEU A 276 -13.18 -1.32 9.23
CA LEU A 276 -12.40 -0.15 9.58
C LEU A 276 -10.95 -0.53 9.86
N THR A 277 -10.06 0.44 9.63
CA THR A 277 -8.66 0.37 10.04
C THR A 277 -8.42 1.26 11.25
N GLU A 278 -7.42 0.91 12.06
CA GLU A 278 -6.94 1.78 13.15
C GLU A 278 -6.31 3.07 12.62
N GLN A 279 -5.76 3.03 11.40
CA GLN A 279 -5.19 4.17 10.71
C GLN A 279 -6.30 5.04 10.12
N ASN A 280 -6.26 6.35 10.42
CA ASN A 280 -7.18 7.36 9.90
C ASN A 280 -6.52 8.21 8.79
N ASP A 281 -5.63 7.60 8.02
CA ASP A 281 -4.98 8.25 6.88
C ASP A 281 -5.55 7.72 5.55
N LYS A 282 -4.97 8.18 4.43
CA LYS A 282 -5.39 7.76 3.10
C LYS A 282 -5.26 6.25 2.87
N ASN A 283 -4.23 5.61 3.41
CA ASN A 283 -4.05 4.16 3.29
C ASN A 283 -5.10 3.40 4.11
N GLY A 284 -5.44 3.90 5.30
CA GLY A 284 -6.55 3.39 6.09
C GLY A 284 -7.88 3.49 5.34
N PHE A 285 -8.15 4.65 4.72
CA PHE A 285 -9.35 4.85 3.91
C PHE A 285 -9.40 3.90 2.71
N LEU A 286 -8.33 3.78 1.94
CA LEU A 286 -8.25 2.86 0.80
C LEU A 286 -8.43 1.40 1.23
N THR A 287 -7.85 1.00 2.36
CA THR A 287 -8.01 -0.35 2.92
C THR A 287 -9.47 -0.61 3.29
N PHE A 288 -10.11 0.34 3.97
CA PHE A 288 -11.54 0.26 4.29
C PHE A 288 -12.40 0.15 3.03
N LEU A 289 -12.15 1.02 2.04
CA LEU A 289 -12.85 1.05 0.76
C LEU A 289 -12.81 -0.32 0.06
N TYR A 290 -11.63 -0.91 -0.09
CA TYR A 290 -11.47 -2.17 -0.82
C TYR A 290 -11.87 -3.42 -0.01
N LYS A 291 -11.92 -3.33 1.33
CA LYS A 291 -12.54 -4.36 2.16
C LYS A 291 -14.06 -4.42 1.98
N VAL A 292 -14.71 -3.27 1.76
CA VAL A 292 -16.15 -3.21 1.49
C VAL A 292 -16.47 -3.72 0.09
N ASN A 293 -15.76 -3.21 -0.92
CA ASN A 293 -15.86 -3.71 -2.29
C ASN A 293 -14.53 -3.49 -3.04
N ASN A 294 -13.92 -4.59 -3.49
CA ASN A 294 -12.65 -4.56 -4.19
C ASN A 294 -12.76 -4.01 -5.63
N GLN A 295 -13.97 -3.82 -6.16
CA GLN A 295 -14.20 -3.28 -7.51
C GLN A 295 -14.29 -1.76 -7.55
N TYR A 296 -14.16 -1.07 -6.40
CA TYR A 296 -14.15 0.38 -6.40
C TYR A 296 -12.97 0.95 -7.20
N PRO A 297 -13.14 2.10 -7.86
CA PRO A 297 -12.09 2.71 -8.65
C PRO A 297 -11.00 3.31 -7.78
N TYR A 298 -9.79 3.41 -8.36
CA TYR A 298 -8.70 4.21 -7.83
C TYR A 298 -8.63 5.55 -8.54
N TYR A 299 -8.46 6.63 -7.78
CA TYR A 299 -8.27 7.96 -8.32
C TYR A 299 -6.82 8.40 -8.21
N LEU A 300 -6.24 8.80 -9.34
CA LEU A 300 -4.90 9.37 -9.41
C LEU A 300 -4.94 10.69 -10.17
N ASN A 301 -4.55 11.77 -9.50
CA ASN A 301 -4.55 13.14 -10.04
C ASN A 301 -5.87 13.52 -10.74
N GLY A 302 -7.01 13.28 -10.07
CA GLY A 302 -8.33 13.58 -10.61
C GLY A 302 -8.88 12.59 -11.65
N LYS A 303 -8.07 11.67 -12.16
CA LYS A 303 -8.52 10.66 -13.13
C LYS A 303 -8.93 9.38 -12.42
N ARG A 304 -10.04 8.80 -12.89
CA ARG A 304 -10.60 7.52 -12.42
C ARG A 304 -9.97 6.35 -13.16
N TYR A 305 -9.51 5.34 -12.43
CA TYR A 305 -9.00 4.08 -12.94
C TYR A 305 -9.77 2.93 -12.30
N ASN A 306 -10.48 2.13 -13.11
CA ASN A 306 -11.25 0.98 -12.62
C ASN A 306 -10.38 -0.27 -12.48
N SER A 307 -9.16 -0.28 -13.02
CA SER A 307 -8.22 -1.39 -12.91
C SER A 307 -6.76 -0.92 -13.00
N PRO A 308 -5.82 -1.68 -12.43
CA PRO A 308 -4.39 -1.40 -12.59
C PRO A 308 -3.94 -1.40 -14.06
N VAL A 309 -4.55 -2.26 -14.89
CA VAL A 309 -4.26 -2.33 -16.34
C VAL A 309 -4.56 -0.98 -17.00
N GLN A 310 -5.73 -0.39 -16.71
CA GLN A 310 -6.11 0.93 -17.23
C GLN A 310 -5.12 2.03 -16.82
N LEU A 311 -4.59 1.96 -15.59
CA LEU A 311 -3.55 2.90 -15.12
C LEU A 311 -2.26 2.75 -15.92
N THR A 312 -1.82 1.51 -16.17
CA THR A 312 -0.60 1.27 -16.95
C THR A 312 -0.74 1.60 -18.43
N GLU A 313 -1.91 1.39 -19.03
CA GLU A 313 -2.21 1.85 -20.39
C GLU A 313 -2.10 3.37 -20.50
N ALA A 314 -2.62 4.12 -19.52
CA ALA A 314 -2.45 5.56 -19.47
C ALA A 314 -0.96 5.96 -19.35
N ALA A 315 -0.20 5.26 -18.51
CA ALA A 315 1.23 5.51 -18.33
C ALA A 315 2.05 5.22 -19.60
N LYS A 316 1.68 4.20 -20.38
CA LYS A 316 2.35 3.89 -21.67
C LYS A 316 2.13 4.95 -22.73
N ASN A 317 0.98 5.62 -22.70
CA ASN A 317 0.61 6.60 -23.71
C ASN A 317 1.07 8.02 -23.37
N THR A 318 1.28 8.35 -22.09
CA THR A 318 1.72 9.68 -21.67
C THR A 318 2.64 9.65 -20.45
N GLY A 319 3.78 10.35 -20.56
CA GLY A 319 4.74 10.51 -19.47
C GLY A 319 4.26 11.43 -18.36
N VAL A 320 3.14 12.14 -18.58
CA VAL A 320 2.61 13.14 -17.65
C VAL A 320 2.15 12.53 -16.33
N VAL A 321 1.64 11.29 -16.34
CA VAL A 321 1.13 10.61 -15.14
C VAL A 321 2.22 9.90 -14.31
N TRP A 322 3.46 9.83 -14.82
CA TRP A 322 4.53 9.07 -14.18
C TRP A 322 4.93 9.63 -12.80
N PRO A 323 5.07 10.95 -12.60
CA PRO A 323 5.40 11.51 -11.28
C PRO A 323 4.36 11.15 -10.21
N GLU A 324 3.08 11.15 -10.56
CA GLU A 324 1.99 10.85 -9.63
C GLU A 324 1.90 9.35 -9.34
N ILE A 325 2.15 8.50 -10.34
CA ILE A 325 2.29 7.05 -10.13
C ILE A 325 3.43 6.79 -9.15
N PHE A 326 4.61 7.40 -9.37
CA PHE A 326 5.74 7.27 -8.47
C PHE A 326 5.40 7.74 -7.05
N SER A 327 4.77 8.90 -6.90
CA SER A 327 4.34 9.42 -5.60
C SER A 327 3.38 8.46 -4.89
N ALA A 328 2.44 7.87 -5.64
CA ALA A 328 1.49 6.90 -5.10
C ALA A 328 2.14 5.56 -4.71
N ILE A 329 3.16 5.09 -5.44
CA ILE A 329 4.00 3.95 -5.04
C ILE A 329 4.77 4.27 -3.76
N ASN A 330 5.44 5.42 -3.71
CA ASN A 330 6.26 5.81 -2.57
C ASN A 330 5.44 5.98 -1.28
N ALA A 331 4.19 6.43 -1.40
CA ALA A 331 3.26 6.57 -0.28
C ALA A 331 2.51 5.28 0.09
N GLY A 332 2.71 4.17 -0.65
CA GLY A 332 2.03 2.89 -0.39
C GLY A 332 0.58 2.82 -0.90
N HIS A 333 0.05 3.88 -1.52
CA HIS A 333 -1.35 3.94 -1.94
C HIS A 333 -1.69 2.91 -3.03
N LEU A 334 -0.78 2.71 -3.99
CA LEU A 334 -0.98 1.71 -5.05
C LEU A 334 -0.87 0.29 -4.50
N GLN A 335 0.02 0.06 -3.55
CA GLN A 335 0.19 -1.23 -2.89
C GLN A 335 -1.05 -1.61 -2.09
N THR A 336 -1.67 -0.63 -1.40
CA THR A 336 -2.96 -0.81 -0.72
C THR A 336 -4.07 -1.18 -1.71
N TRP A 337 -4.09 -0.56 -2.89
CA TRP A 337 -5.05 -0.90 -3.94
C TRP A 337 -4.84 -2.32 -4.48
N PHE A 338 -3.59 -2.72 -4.76
CA PHE A 338 -3.29 -4.08 -5.23
C PHE A 338 -3.62 -5.15 -4.18
N ALA A 339 -3.34 -4.87 -2.90
CA ALA A 339 -3.73 -5.73 -1.79
C ALA A 339 -5.26 -5.90 -1.74
N GLY A 340 -6.02 -4.81 -1.88
CA GLY A 340 -7.48 -4.83 -1.95
C GLY A 340 -8.04 -5.66 -3.12
N LEU A 341 -7.31 -5.70 -4.24
CA LEU A 341 -7.61 -6.55 -5.40
C LEU A 341 -7.15 -8.01 -5.26
N ASN A 342 -6.66 -8.42 -4.08
CA ASN A 342 -6.05 -9.73 -3.81
C ASN A 342 -4.77 -10.02 -4.61
N ASN A 343 -4.07 -8.98 -5.07
CA ASN A 343 -2.81 -9.08 -5.80
C ASN A 343 -1.59 -8.77 -4.92
N GLN A 344 -1.56 -9.33 -3.70
CA GLN A 344 -0.45 -9.09 -2.77
C GLN A 344 0.91 -9.46 -3.36
N HIS A 345 0.97 -10.52 -4.18
CA HIS A 345 2.18 -10.93 -4.88
C HIS A 345 2.76 -9.85 -5.82
N TRP A 346 1.94 -8.93 -6.33
CA TRP A 346 2.43 -7.78 -7.11
C TRP A 346 3.19 -6.80 -6.22
N ASN A 347 2.78 -6.62 -4.97
CA ASN A 347 3.50 -5.76 -4.03
C ASN A 347 4.92 -6.32 -3.78
N ASP A 348 5.03 -7.63 -3.57
CA ASP A 348 6.33 -8.28 -3.35
C ASP A 348 7.25 -8.15 -4.57
N GLN A 349 6.71 -8.36 -5.77
CA GLN A 349 7.46 -8.21 -7.03
C GLN A 349 7.85 -6.76 -7.31
N LEU A 350 6.98 -5.79 -7.02
CA LEU A 350 7.28 -4.37 -7.16
C LEU A 350 8.41 -3.95 -6.22
N VAL A 351 8.34 -4.35 -4.94
CA VAL A 351 9.40 -4.09 -3.96
C VAL A 351 10.72 -4.72 -4.39
N HIS A 352 10.70 -5.97 -4.88
CA HIS A 352 11.88 -6.63 -5.39
C HIS A 352 12.46 -5.90 -6.62
N GLY A 353 11.62 -5.50 -7.58
CA GLY A 353 12.04 -4.75 -8.76
C GLY A 353 12.65 -3.39 -8.40
N ILE A 354 12.03 -2.63 -7.49
CA ILE A 354 12.57 -1.36 -6.98
C ILE A 354 13.93 -1.59 -6.30
N SER A 355 14.06 -2.61 -5.45
CA SER A 355 15.33 -2.92 -4.79
C SER A 355 16.44 -3.25 -5.80
N THR A 356 16.12 -3.95 -6.89
CA THR A 356 17.06 -4.26 -7.97
C THR A 356 17.54 -2.99 -8.66
N ILE A 357 16.62 -2.07 -8.99
CA ILE A 357 16.94 -0.76 -9.57
C ILE A 357 17.84 0.05 -8.63
N THR A 358 17.53 0.09 -7.33
CA THR A 358 18.33 0.82 -6.34
C THR A 358 19.72 0.22 -6.15
N SER A 359 19.82 -1.11 -6.12
CA SER A 359 21.10 -1.81 -5.92
C SER A 359 22.03 -1.80 -7.15
N SER A 360 21.51 -1.54 -8.35
CA SER A 360 22.30 -1.65 -9.58
C SER A 360 23.35 -0.54 -9.73
N GLY A 361 23.18 0.58 -9.02
CA GLY A 361 24.03 1.76 -9.14
C GLY A 361 23.94 2.46 -10.51
N PHE A 362 23.02 2.04 -11.38
CA PHE A 362 22.90 2.60 -12.73
C PHE A 362 22.15 3.93 -12.77
N TYR A 363 21.21 4.16 -11.86
CA TYR A 363 20.24 5.25 -11.95
C TYR A 363 20.54 6.37 -10.94
N SER A 364 20.28 7.62 -11.33
CA SER A 364 20.19 8.75 -10.39
C SER A 364 18.81 8.78 -9.70
N GLU A 365 18.63 9.62 -8.68
CA GLU A 365 17.34 9.74 -7.97
C GLU A 365 16.15 10.05 -8.90
N GLU A 366 16.30 10.98 -9.84
CA GLU A 366 15.21 11.28 -10.79
C GLU A 366 14.95 10.11 -11.74
N GLU A 367 15.99 9.37 -12.12
CA GLU A 367 15.88 8.20 -12.98
C GLU A 367 15.29 7.00 -12.24
N HIS A 368 15.49 6.88 -10.93
CA HIS A 368 14.84 5.88 -10.09
C HIS A 368 13.32 6.03 -10.14
N LYS A 369 12.80 7.26 -10.17
CA LYS A 369 11.36 7.51 -10.29
C LYS A 369 10.82 6.93 -11.59
N LEU A 370 11.51 7.20 -12.71
CA LEU A 370 11.13 6.70 -14.03
C LEU A 370 11.24 5.17 -14.12
N ALA A 371 12.33 4.58 -13.62
CA ALA A 371 12.53 3.14 -13.62
C ALA A 371 11.50 2.42 -12.73
N THR A 372 11.07 3.03 -11.63
CA THR A 372 10.03 2.50 -10.74
C THR A 372 8.69 2.41 -11.46
N VAL A 373 8.30 3.46 -12.18
CA VAL A 373 7.06 3.46 -12.99
C VAL A 373 7.15 2.44 -14.13
N GLN A 374 8.31 2.33 -14.79
CA GLN A 374 8.52 1.31 -15.81
C GLN A 374 8.38 -0.12 -15.23
N THR A 375 8.89 -0.36 -14.03
CA THR A 375 8.75 -1.64 -13.33
C THR A 375 7.29 -1.96 -13.06
N LEU A 376 6.50 -0.98 -12.63
CA LEU A 376 5.06 -1.15 -12.46
C LEU A 376 4.37 -1.52 -13.79
N ILE A 377 4.71 -0.84 -14.88
CA ILE A 377 4.14 -1.13 -16.21
C ILE A 377 4.41 -2.59 -16.61
N ASN A 378 5.65 -3.05 -16.45
CA ASN A 378 6.06 -4.41 -16.82
C ASN A 378 5.43 -5.47 -15.89
N LEU A 379 5.17 -5.12 -14.64
CA LEU A 379 4.54 -6.00 -13.65
C LEU A 379 3.05 -6.23 -13.95
N VAL A 380 2.30 -5.15 -14.15
CA VAL A 380 0.84 -5.20 -14.33
C VAL A 380 0.45 -5.68 -15.73
N ASP A 381 1.25 -5.37 -16.74
CA ASP A 381 1.08 -5.88 -18.10
C ASP A 381 2.33 -6.61 -18.60
N PRO A 382 2.46 -7.91 -18.30
CA PRO A 382 3.59 -8.74 -18.75
C PRO A 382 3.67 -8.91 -20.27
N ALA A 383 2.58 -8.65 -21.01
CA ALA A 383 2.58 -8.72 -22.47
C ALA A 383 3.16 -7.43 -23.10
N SER A 384 3.37 -6.38 -22.30
CA SER A 384 4.02 -5.16 -22.75
C SER A 384 5.45 -5.44 -23.23
N PRO A 385 5.87 -4.94 -24.40
CA PRO A 385 7.24 -5.08 -24.83
C PRO A 385 8.17 -4.38 -23.83
N ILE A 386 9.11 -5.15 -23.30
CA ILE A 386 10.14 -4.64 -22.39
C ILE A 386 11.03 -3.66 -23.17
N PRO A 387 11.41 -2.50 -22.60
CA PRO A 387 12.35 -1.58 -23.24
C PRO A 387 13.67 -2.29 -23.58
N SER A 388 13.94 -2.47 -24.87
CA SER A 388 15.17 -3.10 -25.39
C SER A 388 15.97 -2.10 -26.22
N VAL A 389 17.29 -2.27 -26.34
CA VAL A 389 18.18 -1.38 -27.07
C VAL A 389 18.83 -2.15 -28.22
N LYS A 390 18.67 -1.63 -29.44
CA LYS A 390 19.31 -2.17 -30.64
C LYS A 390 20.43 -1.26 -31.12
N ALA A 391 21.53 -1.86 -31.55
CA ALA A 391 22.66 -1.14 -32.13
C ALA A 391 22.58 -1.14 -33.66
N VAL A 392 22.95 -0.01 -34.26
CA VAL A 392 23.10 0.16 -35.71
C VAL A 392 24.47 0.80 -35.97
N PRO A 393 25.43 0.09 -36.60
CA PRO A 393 25.35 -1.30 -37.09
C PRO A 393 25.43 -2.36 -35.97
N GLU A 394 24.94 -3.56 -36.23
CA GLU A 394 24.97 -4.71 -35.29
C GLU A 394 26.37 -5.32 -35.10
N SER A 395 27.29 -5.07 -36.05
CA SER A 395 28.68 -5.50 -35.98
C SER A 395 29.59 -4.49 -36.67
N LEU A 396 30.83 -4.37 -36.21
CA LEU A 396 31.83 -3.48 -36.78
C LEU A 396 33.07 -4.24 -37.22
N SER A 397 33.60 -3.89 -38.39
CA SER A 397 34.83 -4.49 -38.93
C SER A 397 35.76 -3.41 -39.48
N PHE A 398 36.92 -3.28 -38.85
CA PHE A 398 38.00 -2.35 -39.20
C PHE A 398 39.21 -3.14 -39.67
N LEU A 399 39.08 -3.73 -40.85
CA LEU A 399 40.15 -4.49 -41.51
C LEU A 399 41.12 -3.54 -42.19
N ASN A 400 42.42 -3.83 -42.06
CA ASN A 400 43.49 -3.05 -42.69
C ASN A 400 43.55 -1.58 -42.27
N THR A 401 43.23 -1.28 -41.02
CA THR A 401 43.35 0.07 -40.49
C THR A 401 44.82 0.51 -40.55
N GLU A 402 45.12 1.59 -41.26
CA GLU A 402 46.49 2.10 -41.34
C GLU A 402 46.93 2.59 -39.96
N ALA A 403 48.13 2.22 -39.52
CA ALA A 403 48.60 2.65 -38.20
C ALA A 403 48.74 4.19 -38.06
N SER A 404 48.64 4.95 -39.15
CA SER A 404 48.98 6.37 -39.24
C SER A 404 47.95 7.35 -38.68
N LYS A 405 46.67 6.96 -38.52
CA LYS A 405 45.58 7.86 -38.12
C LYS A 405 44.61 7.18 -37.15
N PRO A 406 44.10 7.89 -36.13
CA PRO A 406 43.01 7.37 -35.30
C PRO A 406 41.75 7.18 -36.14
N VAL A 407 40.99 6.13 -35.81
CA VAL A 407 39.68 5.86 -36.41
C VAL A 407 38.61 6.20 -35.37
N GLU A 408 37.63 6.99 -35.79
CA GLU A 408 36.44 7.25 -34.99
C GLU A 408 35.22 6.74 -35.74
N GLN A 409 34.43 5.88 -35.11
CA GLN A 409 33.17 5.37 -35.66
C GLN A 409 32.02 5.72 -34.71
N VAL A 410 30.97 6.34 -35.26
CA VAL A 410 29.72 6.57 -34.54
C VAL A 410 28.85 5.32 -34.64
N ILE A 411 28.34 4.85 -33.51
CA ILE A 411 27.37 3.75 -33.41
C ILE A 411 26.09 4.34 -32.85
N GLN A 412 24.99 4.14 -33.56
CA GLN A 412 23.68 4.57 -33.11
C GLN A 412 23.03 3.45 -32.30
N LEU A 413 22.68 3.74 -31.06
CA LEU A 413 21.83 2.92 -30.23
C LEU A 413 20.39 3.45 -30.31
N ARG A 414 19.42 2.55 -30.48
CA ARG A 414 18.01 2.89 -30.62
C ARG A 414 17.18 2.08 -29.64
N LEU A 415 16.21 2.72 -29.02
CA LEU A 415 15.20 2.05 -28.22
C LEU A 415 14.29 1.25 -29.15
N ALA A 416 14.25 -0.07 -28.96
CA ALA A 416 13.28 -0.98 -29.54
C ALA A 416 12.18 -1.24 -28.50
N GLY A 417 11.01 -0.63 -28.72
CA GLY A 417 9.87 -0.66 -27.81
C GLY A 417 9.54 0.72 -27.24
N SER A 418 8.74 0.72 -26.17
CA SER A 418 8.27 1.92 -25.48
C SER A 418 8.65 1.87 -24.00
N GLY A 419 9.02 3.01 -23.43
CA GLY A 419 9.29 3.13 -22.01
C GLY A 419 10.60 3.84 -21.69
N PHE A 420 11.08 3.61 -20.46
CA PHE A 420 12.32 4.15 -19.94
C PHE A 420 13.35 3.05 -19.70
N VAL A 421 14.57 3.25 -20.22
CA VAL A 421 15.72 2.40 -19.92
C VAL A 421 17.01 3.22 -19.93
N LYS A 422 17.92 2.88 -19.03
CA LYS A 422 19.28 3.40 -19.03
C LYS A 422 20.22 2.23 -19.28
N VAL A 423 21.18 2.44 -20.16
CA VAL A 423 22.19 1.45 -20.49
C VAL A 423 23.55 1.92 -20.05
N LYS A 424 24.36 0.98 -19.56
CA LYS A 424 25.80 1.12 -19.38
C LYS A 424 26.49 0.54 -20.61
N VAL A 425 27.41 1.28 -21.19
CA VAL A 425 28.20 0.90 -22.35
C VAL A 425 29.65 0.75 -21.93
N GLN A 426 30.24 -0.41 -22.18
CA GLN A 426 31.64 -0.69 -21.87
C GLN A 426 32.23 -1.67 -22.88
N LEU A 427 33.55 -1.80 -22.91
CA LEU A 427 34.23 -2.88 -23.63
C LEU A 427 34.25 -4.12 -22.73
N ASP A 428 34.11 -5.31 -23.32
CA ASP A 428 34.29 -6.57 -22.59
C ASP A 428 35.73 -6.79 -22.14
N GLU A 429 36.69 -6.36 -22.96
CA GLU A 429 38.12 -6.38 -22.66
C GLU A 429 38.72 -5.00 -22.98
N GLU A 430 39.49 -4.47 -22.03
CA GLU A 430 40.17 -3.18 -22.19
C GLU A 430 41.48 -3.37 -22.96
N PHE A 431 41.56 -2.74 -24.14
CA PHE A 431 42.79 -2.67 -24.93
C PHE A 431 43.34 -1.26 -24.95
N GLU A 432 44.63 -1.12 -24.71
CA GLU A 432 45.31 0.16 -24.84
C GLU A 432 45.17 0.69 -26.28
N GLY A 433 44.49 1.82 -26.43
CA GLY A 433 44.16 2.43 -27.73
C GLY A 433 42.76 2.16 -28.26
N VAL A 434 41.92 1.35 -27.60
CA VAL A 434 40.48 1.21 -27.94
C VAL A 434 39.65 1.81 -26.80
N SER A 435 38.78 2.78 -27.10
CA SER A 435 37.94 3.42 -26.09
C SER A 435 36.58 3.85 -26.62
N ILE A 436 35.63 4.04 -25.70
CA ILE A 436 34.28 4.54 -25.97
C ILE A 436 34.13 5.89 -25.27
N ASP A 437 33.44 6.84 -25.92
CA ASP A 437 33.31 8.21 -25.41
C ASP A 437 32.27 8.39 -24.28
N LYS A 438 31.31 7.46 -24.15
CA LYS A 438 30.23 7.52 -23.17
C LYS A 438 30.04 6.19 -22.47
N GLU A 439 29.94 6.25 -21.14
CA GLU A 439 29.63 5.10 -20.30
C GLU A 439 28.11 4.88 -20.13
N PHE A 440 27.30 5.95 -20.14
CA PHE A 440 25.86 5.84 -19.90
C PHE A 440 25.04 6.54 -20.96
N ILE A 441 23.96 5.89 -21.41
CA ILE A 441 22.94 6.47 -22.27
C ILE A 441 21.55 6.19 -21.69
N LYS A 442 20.70 7.21 -21.68
CA LYS A 442 19.30 7.10 -21.27
C LYS A 442 18.39 7.15 -22.49
N PHE A 443 17.35 6.32 -22.48
CA PHE A 443 16.30 6.30 -23.48
C PHE A 443 14.96 6.50 -22.80
N TYR A 444 14.12 7.35 -23.38
CA TYR A 444 12.76 7.57 -22.91
C TYR A 444 11.83 7.87 -24.07
N SER A 445 10.94 6.94 -24.38
CA SER A 445 10.10 7.02 -25.58
C SER A 445 9.07 8.15 -25.56
N LEU A 446 8.70 8.65 -24.38
CA LEU A 446 7.66 9.67 -24.22
C LEU A 446 8.18 11.10 -24.35
N VAL A 447 9.49 11.30 -24.52
CA VAL A 447 10.14 12.62 -24.65
C VAL A 447 11.06 12.65 -25.89
N ASP A 448 10.72 11.87 -26.92
CA ASP A 448 11.48 11.74 -28.18
C ASP A 448 12.97 11.39 -28.03
N ASN A 449 13.37 10.84 -26.89
CA ASN A 449 14.74 10.44 -26.60
C ASN A 449 14.93 8.94 -26.90
N ASN A 450 14.67 8.57 -28.15
CA ASN A 450 14.68 7.19 -28.63
C ASN A 450 16.01 6.73 -29.23
N THR A 451 16.95 7.67 -29.44
CA THR A 451 18.22 7.40 -30.09
C THR A 451 19.37 8.02 -29.30
N GLY A 452 20.46 7.29 -29.16
CA GLY A 452 21.68 7.76 -28.54
C GLY A 452 22.89 7.35 -29.37
N GLU A 453 23.96 8.13 -29.31
CA GLU A 453 25.18 7.86 -30.07
C GLU A 453 26.34 7.62 -29.12
N ILE A 454 27.09 6.55 -29.39
CA ILE A 454 28.43 6.30 -28.83
C ILE A 454 29.46 6.42 -29.94
N LYS A 455 30.66 6.88 -29.58
CA LYS A 455 31.81 6.94 -30.48
C LYS A 455 32.85 5.94 -30.02
N LEU A 456 33.13 4.98 -30.89
CA LEU A 456 34.27 4.09 -30.76
C LEU A 456 35.51 4.79 -31.32
N ARG A 457 36.53 4.94 -30.48
CA ARG A 457 37.84 5.47 -30.85
C ARG A 457 38.86 4.33 -30.85
N ILE A 458 39.55 4.21 -31.98
CA ILE A 458 40.66 3.27 -32.14
C ILE A 458 41.90 4.10 -32.44
N GLN A 459 42.97 3.88 -31.69
CA GLN A 459 44.29 4.48 -31.86
C GLN A 459 45.26 3.40 -32.36
N PRO A 460 45.39 3.22 -33.68
CA PRO A 460 46.13 2.10 -34.25
C PRO A 460 47.62 2.04 -33.87
N MET A 461 48.23 3.16 -33.46
CA MET A 461 49.64 3.21 -33.04
C MET A 461 49.92 2.46 -31.73
N MET A 462 48.90 2.30 -30.89
CA MET A 462 49.00 1.58 -29.60
C MET A 462 48.75 0.08 -29.75
N LEU A 463 48.25 -0.37 -30.91
CA LEU A 463 47.91 -1.75 -31.18
C LEU A 463 49.05 -2.49 -31.90
N VAL A 464 49.19 -3.79 -31.63
CA VAL A 464 50.16 -4.67 -32.29
C VAL A 464 49.74 -4.88 -33.74
N LYS A 465 50.69 -4.68 -34.66
CA LYS A 465 50.49 -4.79 -36.10
C LYS A 465 50.31 -6.24 -36.54
N ASP A 466 49.54 -6.44 -37.61
CA ASP A 466 49.28 -7.76 -38.21
C ASP A 466 48.61 -8.76 -37.24
N ARG A 467 48.06 -8.27 -36.12
CA ARG A 467 47.23 -9.00 -35.17
C ARG A 467 45.76 -8.63 -35.37
N ILE A 468 44.89 -9.62 -35.18
CA ILE A 468 43.43 -9.42 -35.16
C ILE A 468 43.01 -9.32 -33.68
N TYR A 469 42.29 -8.24 -33.37
CA TYR A 469 41.65 -8.01 -32.08
C TYR A 469 40.14 -8.18 -32.27
N ASN A 470 39.52 -9.00 -31.43
CA ASN A 470 38.07 -9.17 -31.37
C ASN A 470 37.63 -8.66 -30.00
N VAL A 471 36.83 -7.60 -30.00
CA VAL A 471 36.33 -6.93 -28.79
C VAL A 471 34.83 -6.80 -28.92
N ASN A 472 34.08 -6.94 -27.84
CA ASN A 472 32.65 -6.66 -27.83
C ASN A 472 32.39 -5.35 -27.09
N ILE A 473 31.61 -4.46 -27.71
CA ILE A 473 30.96 -3.39 -26.97
C ILE A 473 29.75 -4.00 -26.29
N VAL A 474 29.78 -4.03 -24.96
CA VAL A 474 28.74 -4.56 -24.10
C VAL A 474 27.83 -3.41 -23.67
N VAL A 475 26.56 -3.49 -24.08
CA VAL A 475 25.51 -2.57 -23.69
C VAL A 475 24.60 -3.28 -22.69
N THR A 476 24.74 -2.95 -21.41
CA THR A 476 24.01 -3.60 -20.31
C THR A 476 22.89 -2.70 -19.81
N SER A 477 21.70 -3.27 -19.64
CA SER A 477 20.57 -2.67 -18.93
C SER A 477 20.11 -3.59 -17.79
N ILE A 478 19.11 -3.16 -17.02
CA ILE A 478 18.45 -4.04 -16.04
C ILE A 478 17.59 -5.15 -16.67
N TYR A 479 17.28 -5.05 -17.96
CA TYR A 479 16.40 -5.97 -18.68
C TYR A 479 17.16 -6.96 -19.55
N GLU A 480 18.25 -6.51 -20.17
CA GLU A 480 19.02 -7.27 -21.15
C GLU A 480 20.47 -6.79 -21.24
N GLN A 481 21.29 -7.63 -21.86
CA GLN A 481 22.67 -7.35 -22.22
C GLN A 481 22.88 -7.60 -23.71
N VAL A 482 23.33 -6.57 -24.44
CA VAL A 482 23.54 -6.62 -25.90
C VAL A 482 25.03 -6.53 -26.19
N HIS A 483 25.50 -7.38 -27.10
CA HIS A 483 26.91 -7.45 -27.50
C HIS A 483 27.05 -7.00 -28.95
N ILE A 484 27.87 -5.98 -29.19
CA ILE A 484 28.19 -5.47 -30.53
C ILE A 484 29.63 -5.90 -30.84
N PRO A 485 29.84 -6.94 -31.65
CA PRO A 485 31.18 -7.41 -31.98
C PRO A 485 31.93 -6.40 -32.84
N VAL A 486 33.20 -6.18 -32.48
CA VAL A 486 34.14 -5.28 -33.15
C VAL A 486 35.40 -6.06 -33.50
N THR A 487 35.70 -6.17 -34.80
CA THR A 487 36.95 -6.76 -35.28
C THR A 487 37.90 -5.67 -35.75
N ILE A 488 39.12 -5.63 -35.22
CA ILE A 488 40.14 -4.64 -35.54
C ILE A 488 41.39 -5.36 -36.06
N SER A 489 41.90 -4.96 -37.22
CA SER A 489 43.19 -5.39 -37.73
C SER A 489 43.98 -4.17 -38.22
N VAL A 490 45.18 -4.00 -37.65
CA VAL A 490 46.06 -2.87 -37.95
C VAL A 490 47.17 -3.32 -38.89
N THR A 491 47.36 -2.60 -40.00
CA THR A 491 48.42 -2.88 -40.98
C THR A 491 49.50 -1.82 -40.94
N PHE A 492 50.73 -2.22 -41.31
CA PHE A 492 51.87 -1.31 -41.36
C PHE A 492 51.65 -0.22 -42.44
N PRO A 493 51.71 1.08 -42.10
CA PRO A 493 51.42 2.16 -43.04
C PRO A 493 52.64 2.46 -43.92
N LYS A 494 52.93 1.56 -44.88
CA LYS A 494 54.11 1.63 -45.76
C LYS A 494 54.24 3.00 -46.44
N ARG A 495 53.12 3.54 -46.94
CA ARG A 495 53.09 4.84 -47.63
C ARG A 495 53.46 6.00 -46.70
N ALA A 496 52.86 6.07 -45.51
CA ALA A 496 53.16 7.13 -44.54
C ALA A 496 54.62 7.05 -44.05
N TYR A 497 55.12 5.84 -43.79
CA TYR A 497 56.52 5.61 -43.42
C TYR A 497 57.50 6.09 -44.51
N ILE A 498 57.25 5.73 -45.78
CA ILE A 498 58.08 6.16 -46.91
C ILE A 498 58.01 7.68 -47.10
N LEU A 499 56.81 8.28 -46.97
CA LEU A 499 56.64 9.73 -47.08
C LEU A 499 57.40 10.48 -45.98
N GLU A 500 57.36 10.00 -44.74
CA GLU A 500 58.11 10.61 -43.65
C GLU A 500 59.62 10.46 -43.84
N MET A 501 60.09 9.28 -44.25
CA MET A 501 61.48 9.06 -44.64
C MET A 501 61.91 10.06 -45.72
N MET A 502 61.12 10.24 -46.79
CA MET A 502 61.43 11.21 -47.84
C MET A 502 61.47 12.65 -47.30
N LYS A 503 60.55 13.05 -46.41
CA LYS A 503 60.58 14.39 -45.79
C LYS A 503 61.86 14.62 -45.01
N PHE A 504 62.24 13.67 -44.15
CA PHE A 504 63.47 13.79 -43.36
C PHE A 504 64.73 13.67 -44.22
N SER A 505 64.73 12.86 -45.27
CA SER A 505 65.80 12.80 -46.26
C SER A 505 65.93 14.11 -47.05
N ALA A 506 64.82 14.75 -47.42
CA ALA A 506 64.83 16.04 -48.12
C ALA A 506 65.33 17.17 -47.23
N ILE A 507 64.90 17.23 -45.96
CA ILE A 507 65.42 18.17 -44.96
C ILE A 507 66.92 17.93 -44.75
N GLY A 508 67.33 16.67 -44.61
CA GLY A 508 68.73 16.29 -44.53
C GLY A 508 69.52 16.78 -45.75
N ALA A 509 69.06 16.49 -46.97
CA ALA A 509 69.72 16.90 -48.20
C ALA A 509 69.85 18.43 -48.34
N LEU A 510 68.79 19.19 -48.00
CA LEU A 510 68.83 20.65 -47.95
C LEU A 510 69.86 21.16 -46.94
N PHE A 511 69.91 20.54 -45.76
CA PHE A 511 70.89 20.89 -44.73
C PHE A 511 72.33 20.56 -45.17
N PHE A 512 72.57 19.41 -45.82
CA PHE A 512 73.88 19.07 -46.40
C PHE A 512 74.29 20.06 -47.49
N MET A 513 73.39 20.42 -48.40
CA MET A 513 73.66 21.45 -49.42
C MET A 513 73.98 22.81 -48.79
N LEU A 514 73.28 23.19 -47.73
CA LEU A 514 73.56 24.43 -46.99
C LEU A 514 74.94 24.39 -46.32
N ILE A 515 75.31 23.29 -45.65
CA ILE A 515 76.66 23.14 -45.06
C ILE A 515 77.75 23.10 -46.13
N ILE A 516 77.57 22.37 -47.23
CA ILE A 516 78.52 22.33 -48.35
C ILE A 516 78.69 23.71 -48.98
N SER A 517 77.64 24.53 -49.01
CA SER A 517 77.70 25.89 -49.59
C SER A 517 78.35 26.89 -48.64
N ILE A 518 78.20 26.73 -47.32
CA ILE A 518 78.71 27.66 -46.30
C ILE A 518 80.13 27.29 -45.84
N ALA A 519 80.48 26.00 -45.83
CA ALA A 519 81.80 25.53 -45.36
C ALA A 519 82.98 26.13 -46.15
N PRO A 520 82.97 26.24 -47.50
CA PRO A 520 84.05 26.88 -48.24
C PRO A 520 84.22 28.36 -47.86
N VAL A 521 83.11 29.05 -47.60
CA VAL A 521 83.08 30.47 -47.22
C VAL A 521 83.61 30.69 -45.80
N LEU A 522 83.27 29.82 -44.84
CA LEU A 522 83.74 29.92 -43.45
C LEU A 522 85.21 29.50 -43.27
N TYR A 523 85.69 28.54 -44.07
CA TYR A 523 87.03 27.98 -43.95
C TYR A 523 88.03 28.51 -45.00
N ASN A 524 87.61 29.46 -45.84
CA ASN A 524 88.45 30.19 -46.79
C ASN A 524 89.27 29.26 -47.72
N TYR A 525 88.59 28.26 -48.31
CA TYR A 525 89.21 27.32 -49.24
C TYR A 525 89.37 27.98 -50.63
N PRO A 526 90.55 27.86 -51.28
CA PRO A 526 90.71 28.29 -52.68
C PRO A 526 89.92 27.36 -53.63
N ASP A 527 89.38 27.93 -54.71
CA ASP A 527 88.43 27.31 -55.66
C ASP A 527 88.93 26.03 -56.39
N ASP A 528 90.16 25.59 -56.17
CA ASP A 528 90.74 24.39 -56.79
C ASP A 528 90.77 23.21 -55.81
N VAL A 529 89.65 22.51 -55.68
CA VAL A 529 89.62 21.17 -55.07
C VAL A 529 89.38 20.13 -56.15
N ASN A 530 90.38 19.97 -57.01
CA ASN A 530 90.52 18.81 -57.88
C ASN A 530 91.72 17.98 -57.40
N TYR A 531 91.46 16.71 -57.10
CA TYR A 531 92.38 15.61 -56.78
C TYR A 531 92.99 15.57 -55.37
N PHE A 532 92.37 14.79 -54.48
CA PHE A 532 93.11 14.05 -53.46
C PHE A 532 93.84 12.88 -54.15
N SER A 533 95.15 13.01 -54.37
CA SER A 533 96.01 11.88 -54.73
C SER A 533 96.18 10.94 -53.53
N GLN A 534 96.25 9.64 -53.79
CA GLN A 534 96.18 8.54 -52.81
C GLN A 534 97.33 8.44 -51.76
N ASP A 535 98.22 9.42 -51.65
CA ASP A 535 99.39 9.40 -50.74
C ASP A 535 99.46 10.66 -49.83
N THR A 536 98.36 11.06 -49.19
CA THR A 536 98.38 12.13 -48.18
C THR A 536 98.55 11.59 -46.76
N SER A 537 99.65 11.99 -46.11
CA SER A 537 99.87 11.78 -44.67
C SER A 537 98.88 12.63 -43.85
N ILE A 538 98.47 12.15 -42.67
CA ILE A 538 97.58 12.89 -41.74
C ILE A 538 98.15 14.28 -41.38
N SER A 539 99.48 14.48 -41.51
CA SER A 539 100.16 15.76 -41.31
C SER A 539 99.86 16.83 -42.37
N ASP A 540 99.31 16.44 -43.53
CA ASP A 540 99.08 17.34 -44.68
C ASP A 540 97.61 17.75 -44.82
N LEU A 541 96.80 17.51 -43.78
CA LEU A 541 95.39 17.89 -43.75
C LEU A 541 95.25 19.41 -43.62
N PRO A 542 94.42 20.08 -44.44
CA PRO A 542 94.27 21.52 -44.38
C PRO A 542 93.79 22.00 -42.99
N PRO A 543 94.18 23.20 -42.55
CA PRO A 543 93.69 23.78 -41.30
C PRO A 543 92.16 23.87 -41.34
N GLY A 544 91.50 23.11 -40.45
CA GLY A 544 90.03 22.99 -40.40
C GLY A 544 89.46 21.60 -40.69
N PHE A 545 90.27 20.64 -41.16
CA PHE A 545 89.81 19.27 -41.45
C PHE A 545 89.18 18.57 -40.25
N LEU A 546 89.71 18.77 -39.03
CA LEU A 546 89.11 18.22 -37.81
C LEU A 546 87.73 18.83 -37.50
N GLY A 547 87.53 20.12 -37.79
CA GLY A 547 86.23 20.78 -37.68
C GLY A 547 85.22 20.27 -38.70
N PHE A 548 85.68 20.02 -39.93
CA PHE A 548 84.89 19.36 -40.97
C PHE A 548 84.51 17.92 -40.58
N LEU A 549 85.47 17.11 -40.12
CA LEU A 549 85.23 15.74 -39.65
C LEU A 549 84.24 15.72 -38.48
N PHE A 550 84.39 16.63 -37.53
CA PHE A 550 83.48 16.74 -36.38
C PHE A 550 82.06 17.13 -36.81
N THR A 551 81.92 18.08 -37.73
CA THR A 551 80.63 18.48 -38.30
C THR A 551 79.99 17.32 -39.09
N PHE A 552 80.79 16.58 -39.84
CA PHE A 552 80.37 15.38 -40.59
C PHE A 552 79.93 14.24 -39.66
N LEU A 553 80.62 14.02 -38.54
CA LEU A 553 80.24 13.02 -37.53
C LEU A 553 78.97 13.43 -36.76
N LEU A 554 78.81 14.72 -36.42
CA LEU A 554 77.56 15.25 -35.85
C LEU A 554 76.38 15.09 -36.82
N LEU A 555 76.64 15.22 -38.12
CA LEU A 555 75.65 15.01 -39.18
C LEU A 555 75.24 13.55 -39.33
N ILE A 556 76.20 12.63 -39.40
CA ILE A 556 75.93 11.19 -39.48
C ILE A 556 75.17 10.74 -38.23
N SER A 557 75.58 11.20 -37.05
CA SER A 557 74.86 10.89 -35.81
C SER A 557 73.45 11.46 -35.81
N GLY A 558 73.23 12.70 -36.26
CA GLY A 558 71.89 13.30 -36.41
C GLY A 558 70.98 12.53 -37.37
N LEU A 559 71.50 12.10 -38.53
CA LEU A 559 70.78 11.23 -39.48
C LEU A 559 70.47 9.86 -38.87
N TRP A 560 71.42 9.28 -38.16
CA TRP A 560 71.24 7.98 -37.50
C TRP A 560 70.20 8.05 -36.38
N TYR A 561 70.22 9.11 -35.56
CA TYR A 561 69.21 9.36 -34.52
C TYR A 561 67.84 9.66 -35.13
N SER A 562 67.76 10.43 -36.23
CA SER A 562 66.53 10.66 -37.00
C SER A 562 65.95 9.36 -37.55
N TYR A 563 66.76 8.55 -38.23
CA TYR A 563 66.35 7.22 -38.72
C TYR A 563 65.87 6.33 -37.57
N ARG A 564 66.62 6.29 -36.46
CA ARG A 564 66.25 5.51 -35.27
C ARG A 564 64.94 6.01 -34.68
N PHE A 565 64.72 7.32 -34.61
CA PHE A 565 63.50 7.94 -34.10
C PHE A 565 62.29 7.65 -35.00
N ILE A 566 62.42 7.81 -36.33
CA ILE A 566 61.36 7.47 -37.30
C ILE A 566 61.06 5.97 -37.24
N LYS A 567 62.10 5.14 -37.19
CA LYS A 567 61.96 3.69 -37.04
C LYS A 567 61.22 3.37 -35.74
N GLN A 568 61.57 3.97 -34.62
CA GLN A 568 60.92 3.73 -33.32
C GLN A 568 59.47 4.25 -33.30
N LYS A 569 59.21 5.43 -33.87
CA LYS A 569 57.87 6.00 -34.01
C LYS A 569 56.91 5.11 -34.81
N TYR A 570 57.42 4.41 -35.83
CA TYR A 570 56.63 3.48 -36.66
C TYR A 570 56.87 2.01 -36.30
N LYS A 571 57.63 1.72 -35.24
CA LYS A 571 57.91 0.37 -34.76
C LYS A 571 57.67 0.39 -33.26
N THR A 572 56.42 0.27 -32.84
CA THR A 572 56.06 0.09 -31.44
C THR A 572 55.94 -1.42 -31.13
N ASN A 573 56.74 -1.82 -30.13
CA ASN A 573 56.83 -3.09 -29.42
C ASN A 573 56.38 -4.35 -30.16
N VAL A 574 57.27 -4.88 -31.00
CA VAL A 574 57.48 -6.33 -31.00
C VAL A 574 58.11 -6.62 -29.65
N ASN A 575 57.46 -7.40 -28.80
CA ASN A 575 58.06 -7.92 -27.58
C ASN A 575 59.44 -8.50 -27.91
N ASP A 576 60.48 -7.77 -27.49
CA ASP A 576 61.64 -8.33 -26.80
C ASP A 576 61.66 -7.70 -25.41
#